data_AF-A0A957FZI1-F1
#
_entry.id   AF-A0A957FZI1-F1
#
_cell.length_a   1.000
_cell.length_b   1.000
_cell.length_c   1.000
_cell.angle_alpha   90.00
_cell.angle_beta   90.00
_cell.angle_gamma   90.00
#
_symmetry.space_group_name_H-M   'P 1'
#
loop_
_entity.id
_entity.type
_entity.pdbx_description
1 polymer ?
#
loop_
_entity_poly.entity_id
_entity_poly.type
_entity_poly.pdbx_seq_one_letter_code
_entity_poly.pdbx_strand_id
1 'polypeptide(L)'
;MAWIRHSHCSFCGTPFPAELPWPRQCEHCGQISYLNPLPVAVTLVPVGDGVLLVRRAVAPRAGQLALPGGFIDLGESWQAAGAR
;
A
#
# COMPACT_ATOMS: atom_id res chain seq x y z
N MET A 1 23.01 -11.30 -1.39
CA MET A 1 22.40 -10.94 -0.09
C MET A 1 20.95 -10.53 -0.38
N ALA A 2 19.97 -11.31 0.06
CA ALA A 2 18.56 -11.03 -0.19
C ALA A 2 18.03 -10.01 0.83
N TRP A 3 17.39 -8.94 0.36
CA TRP A 3 16.76 -7.95 1.22
C TRP A 3 15.44 -8.49 1.75
N ILE A 4 15.38 -8.78 3.06
CA ILE A 4 14.16 -9.24 3.72
C ILE A 4 13.38 -8.00 4.18
N ARG A 5 12.23 -7.73 3.54
CA ARG A 5 11.33 -6.63 3.94
C ARG A 5 10.91 -6.80 5.40
N HIS A 6 10.84 -5.69 6.14
CA HIS A 6 10.42 -5.64 7.54
C HIS A 6 11.27 -6.48 8.50
N SER A 7 12.56 -6.67 8.19
CA SER A 7 13.51 -7.44 9.02
C SER A 7 13.98 -6.70 10.28
N HIS A 8 13.77 -5.39 10.39
CA HIS A 8 14.25 -4.57 11.50
C HIS A 8 13.13 -3.69 12.06
N CYS A 9 13.25 -3.29 13.33
CA CYS A 9 12.35 -2.35 13.98
C CYS A 9 12.46 -0.97 13.32
N SER A 10 11.34 -0.41 12.85
CA SER A 10 11.30 0.92 12.23
C SER A 10 11.62 2.07 13.20
N PHE A 11 11.63 1.82 14.51
CA PHE A 11 11.89 2.83 15.53
C PHE A 11 13.37 2.92 15.95
N CYS A 12 14.07 1.78 16.08
CA CYS A 12 15.44 1.75 16.61
C CYS A 12 16.44 0.96 15.74
N GLY A 13 15.98 0.28 14.67
CA GLY A 13 16.85 -0.49 13.79
C GLY A 13 17.29 -1.86 14.30
N THR A 14 16.87 -2.30 15.49
CA THR A 14 17.16 -3.67 15.98
C THR A 14 16.53 -4.72 15.05
N PRO A 15 17.27 -5.77 14.63
CA PRO A 15 16.71 -6.85 13.81
C PRO A 15 15.63 -7.61 14.58
N PHE A 16 14.57 -8.01 13.90
CA PHE A 16 13.58 -8.93 14.45
C PHE A 16 14.04 -10.39 14.26
N PRO A 17 13.70 -11.30 15.20
CA PRO A 17 13.78 -12.73 14.95
C PRO A 17 12.97 -13.12 13.70
N ALA A 18 13.51 -14.02 12.88
CA ALA A 18 12.96 -14.33 11.54
C ALA A 18 11.48 -14.75 11.58
N GLU A 19 11.08 -15.52 12.60
CA GLU A 19 9.76 -16.13 12.73
C GLU A 19 8.85 -15.41 13.73
N LEU A 20 9.19 -14.18 14.15
CA LEU A 20 8.35 -13.42 15.08
C LEU A 20 7.02 -13.05 14.40
N PRO A 21 5.85 -13.48 14.95
CA PRO A 21 4.55 -13.17 14.37
C PRO A 21 4.22 -11.69 14.49
N TRP A 22 3.31 -11.21 13.63
CA TRP A 22 2.77 -9.86 13.72
C TRP A 22 1.57 -9.80 14.69
N PRO A 23 1.37 -8.69 15.43
CA PRO A 23 2.28 -7.54 15.52
C PRO A 23 3.56 -7.90 16.30
N ARG A 24 4.67 -7.28 15.92
CA ARG A 24 6.00 -7.56 16.49
C ARG A 24 6.34 -6.56 17.56
N GLN A 25 6.66 -7.02 18.77
CA GLN A 25 7.26 -6.15 19.79
C GLN A 25 8.79 -6.22 19.69
N CYS A 26 9.45 -5.06 19.64
CA CYS A 26 10.91 -4.99 19.63
C CYS A 26 11.47 -5.28 21.02
N GLU A 27 12.39 -6.24 21.13
CA GLU A 27 13.04 -6.63 22.39
C GLU A 27 13.96 -5.53 22.96
N HIS A 28 14.43 -4.60 22.12
CA HIS A 28 15.33 -3.53 22.56
C HIS A 28 14.59 -2.28 23.05
N CYS A 29 13.65 -1.75 22.26
CA CYS A 29 12.98 -0.48 22.56
C CYS A 29 11.51 -0.64 23.01
N GLY A 30 10.99 -1.87 23.03
CA GLY A 30 9.62 -2.17 23.45
C GLY A 30 8.51 -1.74 22.48
N GLN A 31 8.82 -1.03 21.40
CA GLN A 31 7.84 -0.55 20.43
C GLN A 31 7.21 -1.69 19.62
N ILE A 32 5.92 -1.55 19.32
CA ILE A 32 5.15 -2.53 18.54
C ILE A 32 5.09 -2.08 17.08
N SER A 33 5.51 -2.96 16.17
CA SER A 33 5.38 -2.78 14.73
C SER A 33 4.20 -3.61 14.20
N TYR A 34 3.37 -2.99 13.37
CA TYR A 34 2.23 -3.63 12.72
C TYR A 34 2.49 -3.76 11.21
N LEU A 35 1.90 -4.78 10.60
CA LEU A 35 1.82 -4.89 9.15
C LEU A 35 0.41 -4.49 8.72
N ASN A 36 0.24 -3.20 8.43
CA ASN A 36 -1.06 -2.64 8.06
C ASN A 36 -1.29 -2.71 6.54
N PRO A 37 -2.52 -3.00 6.08
CA PRO A 37 -2.84 -2.88 4.66
C PRO A 37 -2.74 -1.42 4.21
N LEU A 38 -2.35 -1.21 2.96
CA LEU A 38 -2.34 0.11 2.33
C LEU A 38 -3.69 0.35 1.63
N PRO A 39 -4.46 1.38 2.01
CA PRO A 39 -5.75 1.66 1.39
C PRO A 39 -5.60 2.29 0.00
N VAL A 40 -6.49 1.92 -0.92
CA VAL A 40 -6.55 2.39 -2.30
C VAL A 40 -8.00 2.73 -2.63
N ALA A 41 -8.24 3.87 -3.27
CA ALA A 41 -9.52 4.20 -3.88
C ALA A 41 -9.49 3.82 -5.37
N VAL A 42 -10.58 3.22 -5.87
CA VAL A 42 -10.78 2.89 -7.28
C VAL A 42 -12.13 3.43 -7.71
N THR A 43 -12.17 4.12 -8.84
CA THR A 43 -13.37 4.82 -9.31
C THR A 43 -13.95 4.19 -10.57
N LEU A 44 -15.25 3.99 -10.59
CA LEU A 44 -16.02 3.70 -11.80
C LEU A 44 -16.66 4.99 -12.29
N VAL A 45 -16.20 5.52 -13.44
CA VAL A 45 -16.64 6.82 -13.96
C VAL A 45 -17.41 6.63 -15.27
N PRO A 46 -18.76 6.71 -15.27
CA PRO A 46 -19.56 6.66 -16.48
C PRO A 46 -19.30 7.86 -17.40
N VAL A 47 -19.26 7.63 -18.71
CA VAL A 47 -19.10 8.67 -19.74
C VAL A 47 -20.00 8.32 -20.93
N GLY A 48 -21.12 9.03 -21.09
CA GLY A 48 -22.17 8.67 -22.04
C GLY A 48 -22.68 7.24 -21.77
N ASP A 49 -22.71 6.40 -22.79
CA ASP A 49 -23.08 4.97 -22.68
C ASP A 49 -21.87 4.07 -22.30
N GLY A 50 -20.73 4.67 -21.95
CA GLY A 50 -19.48 3.97 -21.65
C GLY A 50 -18.92 4.24 -20.25
N VAL A 51 -17.68 3.79 -20.04
CA VAL A 51 -16.92 3.98 -18.79
C VAL A 51 -15.49 4.40 -19.08
N LEU A 52 -14.93 5.28 -18.26
CA LEU A 52 -13.53 5.67 -18.34
C LEU A 52 -12.61 4.52 -17.91
N LEU A 53 -11.65 4.20 -18.76
CA LEU A 53 -10.57 3.26 -18.49
C LEU A 53 -9.22 3.93 -18.74
N VAL A 54 -8.19 3.49 -18.00
CA VAL A 54 -6.80 3.88 -18.23
C VAL A 54 -6.01 2.72 -18.81
N ARG A 55 -5.05 3.01 -19.70
CA ARG A 55 -4.06 2.04 -20.15
C ARG A 55 -2.81 2.15 -19.27
N ARG A 56 -2.46 1.07 -18.60
CA ARG A 56 -1.33 1.05 -17.66
C ARG A 56 0.00 1.25 -18.38
N ALA A 57 0.81 2.21 -17.93
CA ALA A 57 2.14 2.44 -18.49
C ALA A 57 3.25 1.61 -17.80
N VAL A 58 2.98 1.06 -16.61
CA VAL A 58 4.02 0.47 -15.74
C VAL A 58 3.74 -1.00 -15.45
N ALA A 59 4.82 -1.79 -15.40
CA ALA A 59 4.85 -3.20 -14.99
C ALA A 59 4.19 -3.41 -13.61
N PRO A 60 3.71 -4.62 -13.27
CA PRO A 60 3.80 -5.87 -14.05
C PRO A 60 2.76 -6.00 -15.18
N ARG A 61 1.75 -5.12 -15.23
CA ARG A 61 0.62 -5.22 -16.16
C ARG A 61 0.59 -4.04 -17.15
N ALA A 62 1.74 -3.62 -17.66
CA ALA A 62 1.81 -2.56 -18.66
C ALA A 62 1.01 -2.94 -19.93
N GLY A 63 0.38 -1.95 -20.57
CA GLY A 63 -0.46 -2.12 -21.76
C GLY A 63 -1.90 -2.57 -21.49
N GLN A 64 -2.20 -3.13 -20.30
CA GLN A 64 -3.54 -3.59 -19.93
C GLN A 64 -4.46 -2.42 -19.53
N LEU A 65 -5.78 -2.63 -19.65
CA LEU A 65 -6.80 -1.68 -19.19
C LEU A 65 -7.07 -1.86 -17.69
N ALA A 66 -7.41 -0.76 -17.02
CA ALA A 66 -7.84 -0.74 -15.63
C ALA A 66 -8.80 0.43 -15.37
N LEU A 67 -9.51 0.38 -14.24
CA LEU A 67 -10.19 1.55 -13.69
C LEU A 67 -9.15 2.56 -13.15
N PRO A 68 -9.44 3.87 -13.19
CA PRO A 68 -8.65 4.85 -12.45
C PRO A 68 -8.64 4.53 -10.96
N GLY A 69 -7.49 4.71 -10.30
CA GLY A 69 -7.35 4.49 -8.88
C GLY A 69 -5.94 4.77 -8.37
N GLY A 70 -5.81 4.92 -7.05
CA GLY A 70 -4.57 5.31 -6.38
C GLY A 70 -4.63 5.12 -4.86
N PHE A 71 -3.47 5.24 -4.21
CA PHE A 71 -3.38 5.19 -2.75
C PHE A 71 -4.16 6.35 -2.12
N ILE A 72 -4.74 6.11 -0.95
CA ILE A 72 -5.34 7.15 -0.12
C ILE A 72 -4.24 7.76 0.74
N ASP A 73 -4.01 9.06 0.65
CA ASP A 73 -3.00 9.74 1.44
C ASP A 73 -3.47 9.99 2.88
N LEU A 74 -2.53 10.21 3.80
CA LEU A 74 -2.85 10.45 5.20
C LEU A 74 -3.73 11.70 5.35
N GLY A 75 -4.89 11.53 5.98
CA GLY A 75 -5.86 12.61 6.18
C GLY A 75 -6.84 12.81 5.03
N GLU A 76 -6.70 12.10 3.91
CA GLU A 76 -7.71 12.11 2.85
C GLU A 76 -8.92 11.24 3.24
N SER A 77 -10.12 11.70 2.88
CA SER A 77 -11.27 10.80 2.77
C SER A 77 -11.16 9.96 1.50
N TRP A 78 -11.83 8.81 1.46
CA TRP A 78 -11.82 7.97 0.26
C TRP A 78 -12.45 8.68 -0.96
N GLN A 79 -13.39 9.61 -0.73
CA GLN A 79 -13.98 10.43 -1.78
C GLN A 79 -12.96 11.42 -2.36
N ALA A 80 -12.20 12.10 -1.49
CA ALA A 80 -11.19 13.06 -1.92
C ALA A 80 -10.07 12.37 -2.72
N ALA A 81 -9.58 11.22 -2.22
CA ALA A 81 -8.58 10.41 -2.92
C ALA A 81 -9.07 9.92 -4.30
N GLY A 82 -10.35 9.52 -4.39
CA GLY A 82 -10.93 9.09 -5.66
C GLY A 82 -11.11 10.22 -6.70
N ALA A 83 -11.19 11.48 -6.28
CA ALA A 83 -11.44 12.62 -7.16
C ALA A 83 -10.17 13.32 -7.68
N ARG A 84 -8.99 12.98 -7.15
CA ARG A 84 -7.70 13.62 -7.44
C ARG A 84 -7.02 13.10 -8.70
#